data_AF-A0A2V7S8S6-F1
#
_entry.id   AF-A0A2V7S8S6-F1
#
_cell.length_a   1.000
_cell.length_b   1.000
_cell.length_c   1.000
_cell.angle_alpha   90.00
_cell.angle_beta   90.00
_cell.angle_gamma   90.00
#
_symmetry.space_group_name_H-M   'P 1'
#
loop_
_entity.id
_entity.type
_entity.pdbx_description
1 polymer ?
#
loop_
_entity_poly.entity_id
_entity_poly.type
_entity_poly.pdbx_seq_one_letter_code
_entity_poly.pdbx_strand_id
1 'polypeptide(L)'
;MTLQTALRQAIRRAASIRALAAEAGVSHVMLWGILHGYEKASPNVARKLARALERRASRSARDARRYEAEAARIRAALRGFKHPRPPE
;
A
#
# COMPACT_ATOMS: atom_id res chain seq x y z
N MET A 1 -12.64 0.72 -6.05
CA MET A 1 -11.77 0.31 -4.91
C MET A 1 -11.18 1.56 -4.28
N THR A 2 -11.26 1.74 -2.96
CA THR A 2 -10.72 2.93 -2.27
C THR A 2 -9.24 2.77 -1.90
N LEU A 3 -8.56 3.88 -1.63
CA LEU A 3 -7.18 3.87 -1.14
C LEU A 3 -7.02 3.06 0.15
N GLN A 4 -7.98 3.20 1.08
CA GLN A 4 -8.00 2.43 2.32
C GLN A 4 -8.08 0.92 2.06
N THR A 5 -9.02 0.48 1.21
CA THR A 5 -9.17 -0.94 0.90
C THR A 5 -7.92 -1.52 0.23
N ALA A 6 -7.29 -0.76 -0.68
CA ALA A 6 -6.06 -1.16 -1.36
C ALA A 6 -4.91 -1.37 -0.36
N LEU A 7 -4.69 -0.42 0.56
CA LEU A 7 -3.64 -0.54 1.57
C LEU A 7 -3.90 -1.69 2.54
N ARG A 8 -5.13 -1.81 3.06
CA ARG A 8 -5.47 -2.90 3.98
C ARG A 8 -5.23 -4.27 3.34
N GLN A 9 -5.60 -4.44 2.08
CA GLN A 9 -5.34 -5.70 1.36
C GLN A 9 -3.85 -6.00 1.21
N ALA A 10 -3.04 -5.00 0.83
CA ALA A 10 -1.59 -5.16 0.70
C ALA A 10 -0.94 -5.49 2.05
N ILE A 11 -1.32 -4.80 3.12
CA ILE A 11 -0.79 -5.04 4.48
C ILE A 11 -1.20 -6.44 4.96
N ARG A 12 -2.46 -6.83 4.79
CA ARG A 12 -2.97 -8.16 5.19
C ARG A 12 -2.27 -9.30 4.46
N ARG A 13 -1.86 -9.06 3.21
CA ARG A 13 -1.21 -10.06 2.35
C ARG A 13 0.30 -10.10 2.53
N ALA A 14 0.89 -9.12 3.21
CA ALA A 14 2.31 -9.12 3.50
C ALA A 14 2.66 -10.27 4.48
N ALA A 15 3.74 -10.99 4.20
CA ALA A 15 4.24 -12.02 5.12
C ALA A 15 4.66 -11.43 6.48
N SER A 16 5.10 -10.16 6.51
CA SER A 16 5.44 -9.43 7.73
C SER A 16 5.17 -7.94 7.58
N ILE A 17 4.32 -7.42 8.47
CA ILE A 17 4.01 -5.99 8.57
C ILE A 17 5.27 -5.20 8.95
N ARG A 18 6.09 -5.73 9.86
CA ARG A 18 7.34 -5.07 10.29
C ARG A 18 8.34 -4.92 9.15
N ALA A 19 8.55 -5.99 8.37
CA ALA A 19 9.46 -5.94 7.22
C ALA A 19 8.94 -4.98 6.15
N LEU A 20 7.62 -4.99 5.89
CA LEU A 20 7.02 -4.06 4.93
C LEU A 20 7.16 -2.61 5.38
N ALA A 21 6.95 -2.33 6.67
CA ALA A 21 7.09 -1.01 7.26
C ALA A 21 8.54 -0.49 7.16
N ALA A 22 9.52 -1.35 7.46
CA ALA A 22 10.94 -1.02 7.36
C ALA A 22 11.33 -0.65 5.92
N GLU A 23 10.92 -1.45 4.93
CA GLU A 23 11.21 -1.16 3.52
C GLU A 23 10.50 0.09 2.98
N ALA A 24 9.29 0.35 3.48
CA ALA A 24 8.53 1.55 3.15
C ALA A 24 9.02 2.80 3.92
N GLY A 25 9.86 2.65 4.94
CA GLY A 25 10.28 3.76 5.79
C GLY A 25 9.10 4.43 6.50
N VAL A 26 8.24 3.60 7.11
CA VAL A 26 7.06 4.01 7.90
C VAL A 26 6.99 3.21 9.21
N SER A 27 6.20 3.69 10.17
CA SER A 27 5.99 2.95 11.42
C SER A 27 5.15 1.69 11.19
N HIS A 28 5.57 0.57 11.78
CA HIS A 28 4.78 -0.67 11.74
C HIS A 28 3.47 -0.56 12.53
N VAL A 29 3.44 0.27 13.58
CA VAL A 29 2.23 0.57 14.36
C VAL A 29 1.22 1.32 13.50
N MET A 30 1.68 2.24 12.65
CA MET A 30 0.83 2.95 11.68
C MET A 30 0.22 1.98 10.66
N LEU A 31 1.02 1.05 10.10
CA LEU A 31 0.47 0.02 9.20
C LEU A 31 -0.54 -0.89 9.91
N TRP A 32 -0.30 -1.24 11.16
CA TRP A 32 -1.24 -1.99 11.99
C TRP A 32 -2.54 -1.19 12.23
N GLY A 33 -2.44 0.10 12.56
CA GLY A 33 -3.59 0.99 12.70
C GLY A 33 -4.42 1.10 11.42
N ILE A 34 -3.77 1.19 10.26
CA ILE A 34 -4.44 1.20 8.96
C ILE A 34 -5.17 -0.13 8.69
N LEU A 35 -4.52 -1.26 8.99
CA LEU A 35 -5.07 -2.61 8.82
C LEU A 35 -6.37 -2.80 9.61
N HIS A 36 -6.36 -2.42 10.89
CA HIS A 36 -7.50 -2.57 11.81
C HIS A 36 -8.51 -1.41 11.74
N GLY A 37 -8.16 -0.32 11.04
CA GLY A 37 -9.05 0.82 10.83
C GLY A 37 -9.03 1.88 11.92
N TYR A 38 -8.08 1.79 12.85
CA TYR A 38 -7.78 2.86 13.81
C TYR A 38 -7.16 4.10 13.14
N GLU A 39 -6.51 3.91 11.98
CA GLU A 39 -5.83 4.99 11.26
C GLU A 39 -6.25 5.07 9.78
N LYS A 40 -6.27 6.29 9.23
CA LYS A 40 -6.56 6.55 7.81
C LYS A 40 -5.28 6.50 6.99
N ALA A 41 -5.32 5.74 5.89
CA ALA A 41 -4.22 5.69 4.93
C ALA A 41 -3.98 7.08 4.29
N SER A 42 -2.82 7.68 4.58
CA SER A 42 -2.36 8.89 3.90
C SER A 42 -1.85 8.58 2.48
N PRO A 43 -2.07 9.48 1.49
CA PRO A 43 -1.49 9.34 0.16
C PRO A 43 0.03 9.17 0.14
N ASN A 44 0.74 9.80 1.08
CA ASN A 44 2.20 9.66 1.18
C ASN A 44 2.60 8.25 1.65
N VAL A 45 1.89 7.69 2.63
CA VAL A 45 2.10 6.31 3.11
C VAL A 45 1.84 5.32 1.98
N ALA A 46 0.76 5.52 1.22
CA ALA A 46 0.43 4.71 0.06
C ALA A 46 1.54 4.72 -1.02
N ARG A 47 2.09 5.89 -1.34
CA ARG A 47 3.21 6.01 -2.31
C ARG A 47 4.46 5.28 -1.81
N LYS A 48 4.79 5.42 -0.52
CA LYS A 48 5.91 4.72 0.11
C LYS A 48 5.71 3.19 0.05
N LEU A 49 4.51 2.72 0.36
CA LEU A 49 4.17 1.29 0.33
C LEU A 49 4.28 0.70 -1.09
N ALA A 50 3.75 1.40 -2.10
CA ALA A 50 3.85 0.97 -3.49
C ALA A 50 5.31 0.83 -3.95
N ARG A 51 6.16 1.82 -3.62
CA ARG A 51 7.61 1.77 -3.91
C ARG A 51 8.34 0.64 -3.17
N ALA A 52 7.91 0.32 -1.94
CA ALA A 52 8.49 -0.82 -1.22
C ALA A 52 8.14 -2.15 -1.88
N LEU A 53 6.88 -2.32 -2.30
CA LEU A 53 6.43 -3.51 -3.04
C LEU A 53 7.17 -3.67 -4.37
N GLU A 54 7.37 -2.59 -5.12
CA GLU A 54 8.18 -2.61 -6.36
C GLU A 54 9.62 -3.05 -6.11
N ARG A 55 10.24 -2.57 -5.02
CA ARG A 55 11.59 -3.00 -4.60
C ARG A 55 11.64 -4.46 -4.12
N ARG A 56 10.54 -5.02 -3.65
CA ARG A 56 10.44 -6.47 -3.38
C ARG A 56 10.31 -7.26 -4.65
N ALA A 57 9.51 -6.76 -5.60
CA ALA A 57 9.33 -7.41 -6.89
C ALA A 57 10.66 -7.57 -7.63
N SER A 58 11.49 -6.51 -7.64
CA SER A 58 12.81 -6.56 -8.26
C SER A 58 13.81 -7.51 -7.57
N ARG A 59 13.54 -7.95 -6.34
CA ARG A 59 14.41 -8.84 -5.56
C ARG A 59 13.90 -10.28 -5.47
N SER A 60 12.64 -10.55 -5.82
CA SER A 60 12.03 -11.88 -5.74
C SER A 60 11.39 -12.25 -7.07
N ALA A 61 12.05 -13.09 -7.86
CA ALA A 61 11.50 -13.60 -9.12
C ALA A 61 10.20 -14.40 -8.91
N ARG A 62 10.06 -15.09 -7.77
CA ARG A 62 8.89 -15.91 -7.44
C ARG A 62 7.64 -15.08 -7.17
N ASP A 63 7.80 -13.97 -6.44
CA ASP A 63 6.67 -13.14 -5.99
C ASP A 63 6.56 -11.82 -6.76
N ALA A 64 7.42 -11.56 -7.75
CA ALA A 64 7.48 -10.31 -8.51
C ALA A 64 6.10 -9.86 -9.00
N ARG A 65 5.39 -10.74 -9.73
CA ARG A 65 4.06 -10.46 -10.29
C ARG A 65 3.05 -10.07 -9.22
N ARG A 66 3.12 -10.69 -8.04
CA ARG A 66 2.20 -10.40 -6.93
C ARG A 66 2.47 -9.01 -6.36
N TYR A 67 3.74 -8.70 -6.08
CA TYR A 67 4.11 -7.39 -5.53
C TYR A 67 3.85 -6.25 -6.53
N GLU A 68 4.11 -6.47 -7.82
CA GLU A 68 3.77 -5.52 -8.89
C GLU A 68 2.26 -5.28 -8.98
N ALA A 69 1.45 -6.34 -8.93
CA ALA A 69 0.00 -6.22 -8.95
C ALA A 69 -0.53 -5.44 -7.74
N GLU A 70 0.02 -5.66 -6.54
CA GLU A 70 -0.36 -4.90 -5.34
C GLU A 70 0.08 -3.43 -5.43
N ALA A 71 1.29 -3.16 -5.90
CA ALA A 71 1.77 -1.79 -6.14
C ALA A 71 0.91 -1.05 -7.17
N ALA A 72 0.55 -1.71 -8.27
CA ALA A 72 -0.31 -1.16 -9.32
C ALA A 72 -1.70 -0.79 -8.77
N ARG A 73 -2.29 -1.65 -7.94
CA ARG A 73 -3.58 -1.39 -7.27
C ARG A 73 -3.53 -0.16 -6.37
N ILE A 74 -2.45 0.01 -5.59
CA ILE A 74 -2.27 1.18 -4.73
C ILE A 74 -2.11 2.45 -5.58
N ARG A 75 -1.33 2.40 -6.66
CA ARG A 75 -1.17 3.52 -7.59
C ARG A 75 -2.48 3.91 -8.28
N ALA A 76 -3.28 2.95 -8.70
CA ALA A 76 -4.61 3.20 -9.28
C ALA A 76 -5.53 3.88 -8.26
N ALA A 77 -5.55 3.40 -7.02
CA ALA A 77 -6.33 4.02 -5.95
C ALA A 77 -5.85 5.45 -5.60
N LEU A 78 -4.53 5.72 -5.72
CA LEU A 78 -3.98 7.06 -5.55
C LEU A 78 -4.41 8.05 -6.65
N ARG A 79 -4.55 7.59 -7.90
CA ARG A 79 -5.07 8.43 -9.00
C ARG A 79 -6.52 8.84 -8.72
N GLY A 80 -7.34 7.91 -8.24
CA GLY A 80 -8.72 8.20 -7.81
C GLY A 80 -8.82 9.13 -6.59
N PHE A 81 -7.80 9.16 -5.72
CA PHE A 81 -7.75 10.06 -4.57
C PHE A 81 -7.50 11.53 -4.96
N LYS A 82 -6.82 11.78 -6.10
CA LYS A 82 -6.45 13.13 -6.55
C LYS A 82 -7.59 13.89 -7.25
N HIS A 83 -8.66 13.17 -7.64
CA HIS A 83 -9.87 13.75 -8.23
C HIS A 83 -11.08 13.41 -7.36
N PRO A 84 -11.48 14.27 -6.41
CA PRO A 84 -12.92 14.37 -6.15
C PRO A 84 -13.53 14.85 -7.47
N ARG A 85 -14.32 14.02 -8.15
CA ARG A 85 -15.29 14.57 -9.10
C ARG A 85 -16.13 15.57 -8.30
N PRO A 86 -16.23 16.85 -8.71
CA PRO A 86 -17.24 17.71 -8.12
C PRO A 86 -18.61 17.07 -8.41
N PRO A 87 -19.56 17.11 -7.45
CA PRO A 87 -20.94 16.70 -7.73
C PRO A 87 -21.50 17.60 -8.85
N GLU A 88 -22.18 16.96 -9.80
CA GLU A 88 -22.99 17.61 -10.85
C GLU A 88 -24.31 18.11 -10.26
#